data_AF-A0AAW0ZTK5-F1
#
_entry.id   AF-A0AAW0ZTK5-F1
#
_cell.length_a   1.000
_cell.length_b   1.000
_cell.length_c   1.000
_cell.angle_alpha   90.00
_cell.angle_beta   90.00
_cell.angle_gamma   90.00
#
_symmetry.space_group_name_H-M   'P 1'
#
loop_
_entity.id
_entity.type
_entity.pdbx_description
1 polymer ?
#
loop_
_entity_poly.entity_id
_entity_poly.type
_entity_poly.pdbx_seq_one_letter_code
_entity_poly.pdbx_strand_id
1 'polypeptide(L)'
;MYLTGVFPNVDPIYLKKVVAQKGNDSVKLDHFVQLQWEYPTYLTREKMKRIRITEQQKQYIKKFNVKNFLDIYPDPFKYFQNPERKSECNYDAFEFLKSHFNKFEMTTLTNVYEQNKCHLSITKYET
;
A
#
# COMPACT_ATOMS: atom_id res chain seq x y z
N MET A 1 -11.19 20.49 25.00
CA MET A 1 -11.91 19.21 24.78
C MET A 1 -11.09 18.36 23.81
N TYR A 2 -10.63 17.17 24.22
CA TYR A 2 -9.73 16.34 23.40
C TYR A 2 -10.55 15.33 22.59
N LEU A 3 -10.86 15.66 21.33
CA LEU A 3 -11.56 14.77 20.37
C LEU A 3 -10.90 13.38 20.23
N THR A 4 -9.61 13.27 20.56
CA THR A 4 -8.87 12.00 20.60
C THR A 4 -9.42 11.00 21.62
N GLY A 5 -10.05 11.46 22.70
CA GLY A 5 -10.72 10.58 23.68
C GLY A 5 -12.10 10.12 23.22
N VAL A 6 -12.77 10.91 22.37
CA VAL A 6 -14.10 10.59 21.81
C VAL A 6 -13.97 9.66 20.59
N PHE A 7 -12.90 9.82 19.80
CA PHE A 7 -12.66 9.06 18.58
C PHE A 7 -11.29 8.34 18.62
N PRO A 8 -11.12 7.29 19.43
CA PRO A 8 -9.82 6.64 19.64
C PRO A 8 -9.26 5.98 18.36
N ASN A 9 -10.14 5.56 17.46
CA ASN A 9 -9.80 4.83 16.23
C ASN A 9 -9.52 5.76 15.02
N VAL A 10 -9.60 7.07 15.23
CA VAL A 10 -9.38 8.08 14.20
C VAL A 10 -7.92 8.54 14.22
N ASP A 11 -7.40 8.91 13.05
CA ASP A 11 -6.05 9.47 12.93
C ASP A 11 -5.98 10.82 13.70
N PRO A 12 -5.09 10.96 14.70
CA PRO A 12 -4.91 12.20 15.43
C PRO A 12 -4.58 13.40 14.53
N ILE A 13 -3.93 13.17 13.38
CA ILE A 13 -3.60 14.22 12.40
C ILE A 13 -4.88 14.71 11.72
N TYR A 14 -5.80 13.81 11.38
CA TYR A 14 -7.11 14.18 10.83
C TYR A 14 -7.93 14.98 11.84
N LEU A 15 -7.98 14.53 13.11
CA LEU A 15 -8.67 15.27 14.18
C LEU A 15 -8.09 16.67 14.39
N LYS A 16 -6.76 16.81 14.36
CA LYS A 16 -6.10 18.13 14.43
C LYS A 16 -6.50 19.03 13.28
N LYS A 17 -6.62 18.51 12.05
CA LYS A 17 -7.10 19.29 10.90
C LYS A 17 -8.55 19.73 11.08
N VAL A 18 -9.42 18.87 11.60
CA VAL A 18 -10.83 19.21 11.88
C VAL A 18 -10.91 20.35 12.90
N VAL A 19 -10.16 20.27 14.00
CA VAL A 19 -10.10 21.34 15.02
C VAL A 19 -9.55 22.64 14.43
N ALA A 20 -8.47 22.56 13.65
CA ALA A 20 -7.89 23.73 13.00
C ALA A 20 -8.85 24.39 12.00
N GLN A 21 -9.63 23.61 11.25
CA GLN A 21 -10.60 24.11 10.27
C GLN A 21 -11.85 24.72 10.90
N LYS A 22 -12.32 24.18 12.04
CA LYS A 22 -13.53 24.67 12.70
C LYS A 22 -13.26 25.86 13.62
N GLY A 23 -12.00 26.18 13.86
CA GLY A 23 -11.60 27.10 14.92
C GLY A 23 -11.94 26.49 16.28
N ASN A 24 -11.45 27.08 17.37
CA ASN A 24 -11.80 26.65 18.74
C ASN A 24 -13.28 26.93 19.12
N ASP A 25 -14.19 26.93 18.14
CA ASP A 25 -15.62 27.14 18.28
C ASP A 25 -16.26 25.85 18.81
N SER A 26 -16.58 25.85 20.10
CA SER A 26 -17.12 24.69 20.82
C SER A 26 -18.43 24.19 20.21
N VAL A 27 -19.30 25.10 19.74
CA VAL A 27 -20.61 24.73 19.16
C VAL A 27 -20.42 23.94 17.87
N LYS A 28 -19.45 24.32 17.03
CA LYS A 28 -19.15 23.61 15.79
C LYS A 28 -18.50 22.26 16.04
N LEU A 29 -17.71 22.13 17.11
CA LEU A 29 -17.08 20.87 17.50
C LEU A 29 -18.11 19.91 18.08
N ASP A 30 -19.04 20.38 18.90
CA ASP A 30 -20.12 19.56 19.47
C ASP A 30 -21.07 19.07 18.38
N HIS A 31 -21.47 19.94 17.44
CA HIS A 31 -22.25 19.53 16.27
C HIS A 31 -21.49 18.51 15.41
N PHE A 32 -20.17 18.66 15.26
CA PHE A 32 -19.36 17.66 14.55
C PHE A 32 -19.36 16.30 15.27
N VAL A 33 -19.18 16.30 16.59
CA VAL A 33 -19.21 15.07 17.41
C VAL A 33 -20.56 14.37 17.26
N GLN A 34 -21.66 15.11 17.39
CA GLN A 34 -23.01 14.57 17.28
C GLN A 34 -23.27 13.99 15.88
N LEU A 35 -22.91 14.72 14.82
CA LEU A 35 -23.08 14.25 13.44
C LEU A 35 -22.24 13.00 13.15
N GLN A 36 -21.03 12.90 13.70
CA GLN A 36 -20.19 11.71 13.56
C GLN A 36 -20.65 10.52 14.40
N TRP A 37 -21.43 10.77 15.47
CA TRP A 37 -22.05 9.72 16.27
C TRP A 37 -23.27 9.14 15.55
N GLU A 38 -24.13 9.99 14.99
CA GLU A 38 -25.33 9.58 14.25
C GLU A 38 -24.98 9.00 12.87
N TYR A 39 -24.00 9.59 12.18
CA TYR A 39 -23.57 9.20 10.82
C TYR A 39 -22.03 9.17 10.73
N PRO A 40 -21.39 8.06 11.17
CA PRO A 40 -19.93 7.96 11.20
C PRO A 40 -19.32 7.98 9.80
N THR A 41 -18.87 9.18 9.41
CA THR A 41 -18.21 9.47 8.12
C THR A 41 -16.71 9.70 8.28
N TYR A 42 -16.22 9.70 9.53
CA TYR A 42 -14.81 9.89 9.86
C TYR A 42 -13.92 8.78 9.28
N LEU A 43 -12.72 9.19 8.88
CA LEU A 43 -11.73 8.30 8.29
C LEU A 43 -11.00 7.53 9.40
N THR A 44 -11.38 6.26 9.59
CA THR A 44 -10.67 5.36 10.49
C THR A 44 -9.26 5.07 9.99
N ARG A 45 -8.36 4.64 10.88
CA ARG A 45 -7.01 4.21 10.51
C ARG A 45 -7.02 3.13 9.42
N GLU A 46 -7.95 2.19 9.50
CA GLU A 46 -8.12 1.13 8.49
C GLU A 46 -8.57 1.68 7.13
N LYS A 47 -9.59 2.55 7.11
CA LYS A 47 -10.06 3.19 5.86
C LYS A 47 -8.93 3.99 5.21
N MET A 48 -8.14 4.72 5.99
CA MET A 48 -6.97 5.44 5.51
C MET A 48 -5.90 4.51 4.92
N LYS A 49 -5.61 3.37 5.57
CA LYS A 49 -4.68 2.37 5.02
C LYS A 49 -5.16 1.88 3.64
N ARG A 50 -6.44 1.53 3.52
CA ARG A 50 -7.03 1.08 2.24
C ARG A 50 -6.94 2.16 1.17
N ILE A 51 -7.29 3.41 1.50
CA ILE A 51 -7.16 4.55 0.56
C ILE A 51 -5.71 4.69 0.08
N ARG A 52 -4.73 4.64 0.98
CA ARG A 52 -3.30 4.73 0.61
C ARG A 52 -2.88 3.60 -0.33
N ILE A 53 -3.28 2.36 -0.05
CA ILE A 53 -2.97 1.21 -0.92
C ILE A 53 -3.59 1.42 -2.31
N THR A 54 -4.87 1.81 -2.38
CA THR A 54 -5.55 2.09 -3.65
C THR A 54 -4.90 3.24 -4.42
N GLU A 55 -4.47 4.30 -3.73
CA GLU A 55 -3.76 5.42 -4.34
C GLU A 55 -2.40 4.97 -4.90
N GLN A 56 -1.63 4.19 -4.13
CA GLN A 56 -0.37 3.61 -4.60
C GLN A 56 -0.59 2.75 -5.85
N GLN A 57 -1.57 1.85 -5.84
CA GLN A 57 -1.91 1.03 -7.01
C GLN A 57 -2.28 1.88 -8.23
N LYS A 58 -3.06 2.96 -8.05
CA LYS A 58 -3.42 3.89 -9.14
C LYS A 58 -2.18 4.57 -9.75
N GLN A 59 -1.16 4.88 -8.95
CA GLN A 59 0.09 5.44 -9.47
C GLN A 59 0.79 4.47 -10.42
N TYR A 60 0.79 3.17 -10.11
CA TYR A 60 1.44 2.17 -10.97
C TYR A 60 0.60 1.75 -12.18
N ILE A 61 -0.74 1.77 -12.09
CA ILE A 61 -1.63 1.27 -13.16
C ILE A 61 -2.06 2.37 -14.14
N LYS A 62 -2.43 3.56 -13.64
CA LYS A 62 -3.07 4.61 -14.44
C LYS A 62 -2.23 5.86 -14.64
N LYS A 63 -1.33 6.14 -13.69
CA LYS A 63 -0.55 7.38 -13.66
C LYS A 63 0.95 7.09 -13.63
N PHE A 64 1.36 5.99 -14.25
CA PHE A 64 2.75 5.59 -14.22
C PHE A 64 3.62 6.69 -14.82
N ASN A 65 4.64 7.08 -14.07
CA ASN A 65 5.57 8.12 -14.46
C ASN A 65 6.97 7.68 -14.05
N VAL A 66 7.88 7.62 -15.03
CA VAL A 66 9.25 7.14 -14.82
C VAL A 66 10.00 8.00 -13.80
N LYS A 67 9.83 9.32 -13.82
CA LYS A 67 10.46 10.21 -12.84
C LYS A 67 10.00 9.87 -11.42
N ASN A 68 8.69 9.78 -11.19
CA ASN A 68 8.15 9.43 -9.88
C ASN A 68 8.59 8.02 -9.43
N PHE A 69 8.70 7.08 -10.38
CA PHE A 69 9.20 5.73 -10.09
C PHE A 69 10.66 5.75 -9.64
N LEU A 70 11.51 6.52 -10.33
CA LEU A 70 12.92 6.68 -9.98
C LEU A 70 13.13 7.50 -8.69
N ASP A 71 12.21 8.42 -8.36
CA ASP A 71 12.24 9.12 -7.07
C ASP A 71 12.01 8.14 -5.90
N ILE A 72 11.20 7.10 -6.10
CA ILE A 72 10.95 6.05 -5.10
C ILE A 72 12.08 5.01 -5.10
N TYR A 73 12.54 4.61 -6.28
CA TYR A 73 13.60 3.62 -6.48
C TYR A 73 14.72 4.23 -7.34
N PRO A 74 15.67 4.96 -6.73
CA PRO A 74 16.73 5.64 -7.47
C PRO A 74 17.61 4.68 -8.28
N ASP A 75 17.78 3.46 -7.77
CA ASP A 75 18.41 2.36 -8.48
C ASP A 75 17.46 1.15 -8.49
N PRO A 76 16.60 1.03 -9.52
CA PRO A 76 15.61 -0.03 -9.61
C PRO A 76 16.26 -1.42 -9.70
N PHE A 77 17.39 -1.54 -10.40
CA PHE A 77 18.06 -2.82 -10.54
C PHE A 77 18.58 -3.31 -9.20
N LYS A 78 19.30 -2.45 -8.48
CA LYS A 78 19.77 -2.78 -7.13
C LYS A 78 18.62 -3.07 -6.18
N TYR A 79 17.48 -2.39 -6.30
CA TYR A 79 16.33 -2.64 -5.43
C TYR A 79 15.63 -3.97 -5.74
N PHE A 80 15.27 -4.20 -7.00
CA PHE A 80 14.45 -5.34 -7.40
C PHE A 80 15.25 -6.63 -7.59
N GLN A 81 16.55 -6.54 -7.86
CA GLN A 81 17.45 -7.70 -7.99
C GLN A 81 18.27 -7.97 -6.72
N ASN A 82 17.94 -7.35 -5.58
CA ASN A 82 18.59 -7.65 -4.31
C ASN A 82 18.15 -9.03 -3.77
N PRO A 83 19.04 -10.03 -3.68
CA PRO A 83 18.72 -11.38 -3.19
C PRO A 83 18.49 -11.44 -1.66
N GLU A 84 18.83 -10.36 -0.95
CA GLU A 84 18.62 -10.23 0.50
C GLU A 84 17.28 -9.56 0.84
N ARG A 85 16.53 -9.07 -0.15
CA ARG A 85 15.21 -8.50 0.08
C ARG A 85 14.27 -9.64 0.52
N LYS A 86 13.41 -9.41 1.52
CA LYS A 86 12.38 -10.41 1.85
C LYS A 86 11.30 -10.40 0.76
N SER A 87 10.94 -11.59 0.28
CA SER A 87 9.83 -11.80 -0.65
C SER A 87 8.95 -12.93 -0.13
N GLU A 88 7.66 -12.81 -0.37
CA GLU A 88 6.68 -13.87 -0.10
C GLU A 88 6.29 -14.51 -1.42
N CYS A 89 6.12 -15.83 -1.41
CA CYS A 89 5.68 -16.57 -2.58
C CYS A 89 4.26 -16.15 -2.95
N ASN A 90 4.16 -15.42 -4.06
CA ASN A 90 2.89 -14.93 -4.58
C ASN A 90 2.41 -15.81 -5.73
N TYR A 91 1.14 -16.23 -5.66
CA TYR A 91 0.50 -17.08 -6.66
C TYR A 91 0.43 -16.41 -8.03
N ASP A 92 0.04 -15.13 -8.11
CA ASP A 92 -0.07 -14.40 -9.37
C ASP A 92 1.29 -14.25 -10.06
N ALA A 93 2.36 -14.04 -9.28
CA ALA A 93 3.73 -14.01 -9.79
C ALA A 93 4.15 -15.37 -10.37
N PHE A 94 3.73 -16.46 -9.76
CA PHE A 94 4.02 -17.80 -10.27
C PHE A 94 3.20 -18.12 -11.53
N GLU A 95 1.92 -17.74 -11.59
CA GLU A 95 1.11 -17.85 -12.81
C GLU A 95 1.68 -17.02 -13.96
N PHE A 96 2.22 -15.83 -13.67
CA PHE A 96 2.98 -15.06 -14.64
C PHE A 96 4.19 -15.83 -15.15
N LEU A 97 4.98 -16.47 -14.28
CA LEU A 97 6.14 -17.27 -14.69
C LEU A 97 5.73 -18.44 -15.59
N LYS A 98 4.66 -19.17 -15.25
CA LYS A 98 4.12 -20.25 -16.10
C LYS A 98 3.71 -19.75 -17.48
N SER A 99 3.03 -18.62 -17.53
CA SER A 99 2.58 -18.02 -18.79
C SER A 99 3.77 -17.54 -19.63
N HIS A 100 4.78 -16.93 -19.00
CA HIS A 100 5.94 -16.35 -19.66
C HIS A 100 6.93 -17.42 -20.14
N PHE A 101 7.19 -18.44 -19.32
CA PHE A 101 8.15 -19.52 -19.55
C PHE A 101 7.44 -20.85 -19.86
N ASN A 102 6.44 -20.79 -20.73
CA ASN A 102 5.52 -21.90 -21.04
C ASN A 102 6.16 -23.15 -21.69
N LYS A 103 7.46 -23.12 -22.00
CA LYS A 103 8.23 -24.25 -22.55
C LYS A 103 8.95 -25.06 -21.48
N PHE A 104 9.06 -24.53 -20.26
CA PHE A 104 9.71 -25.21 -19.16
C PHE A 104 8.72 -26.03 -18.37
N GLU A 105 9.19 -27.15 -17.82
CA GLU A 105 8.38 -27.95 -16.91
C GLU A 105 8.02 -27.15 -15.66
N MET A 106 6.79 -27.35 -15.18
CA MET A 106 6.29 -26.66 -14.00
C MET A 106 7.16 -26.92 -12.76
N THR A 107 7.68 -28.13 -12.62
CA THR A 107 8.63 -28.53 -11.58
C THR A 107 9.89 -27.68 -11.60
N THR A 108 10.47 -27.46 -12.78
CA THR A 108 11.64 -26.59 -12.97
C THR A 108 11.32 -25.16 -12.57
N LEU A 109 10.18 -24.62 -13.01
CA LEU A 109 9.76 -23.26 -12.65
C LEU A 109 9.53 -23.10 -11.14
N THR A 110 8.90 -24.07 -10.48
CA THR A 110 8.73 -24.08 -9.02
C THR A 110 10.09 -24.06 -8.32
N ASN A 111 10.99 -24.96 -8.72
CA ASN A 111 12.31 -25.09 -8.09
C ASN A 111 13.13 -23.80 -8.20
N VAL A 112 13.20 -23.20 -9.40
CA VAL A 112 13.96 -21.95 -9.60
C VAL A 112 13.31 -20.79 -8.84
N TYR A 113 11.98 -20.72 -8.80
CA TYR A 113 11.28 -19.67 -8.06
C TYR A 113 11.53 -19.77 -6.55
N GLU A 114 11.49 -20.98 -5.98
CA GLU A 114 11.78 -21.22 -4.57
C GLU A 114 13.27 -21.00 -4.24
N GLN A 115 14.19 -21.46 -5.09
CA GLN A 115 15.63 -21.22 -4.94
C GLN A 115 15.95 -19.72 -4.88
N ASN A 116 15.27 -18.94 -5.71
CA ASN A 116 15.37 -17.48 -5.73
C ASN A 116 14.49 -16.81 -4.66
N LYS A 117 14.16 -17.52 -3.58
CA LYS A 117 13.39 -17.02 -2.42
C LYS A 117 12.09 -16.32 -2.83
N CYS A 118 11.45 -16.81 -3.89
CA CYS A 118 10.25 -16.24 -4.47
C CYS A 118 10.39 -14.80 -4.98
N HIS A 119 11.58 -14.45 -5.49
CA HIS A 119 11.83 -13.21 -6.20
C HIS A 119 11.53 -13.33 -7.69
N LEU A 120 10.37 -12.81 -8.11
CA LEU A 120 9.97 -12.80 -9.52
C LEU A 120 11.02 -12.19 -10.46
N SER A 121 11.62 -11.06 -10.06
CA SER A 121 12.61 -10.32 -10.85
C SER A 121 13.93 -11.09 -11.03
N ILE A 122 14.35 -11.85 -10.02
CA ILE A 122 15.58 -12.65 -10.06
C ILE A 122 15.32 -13.91 -10.89
N THR A 123 14.24 -14.65 -10.60
CA THR A 123 13.82 -15.82 -11.36
C THR A 123 13.70 -15.54 -12.86
N LYS A 124 13.07 -14.42 -13.25
CA LYS A 124 12.96 -14.04 -14.66
C LYS A 124 14.31 -13.75 -15.32
N TYR A 125 15.30 -13.23 -14.58
CA TYR A 125 16.59 -12.86 -15.17
C TYR A 125 17.50 -14.08 -15.38
N GLU A 126 17.30 -15.15 -14.60
CA GLU A 126 18.12 -16.36 -14.62
C GLU A 126 17.51 -17.52 -15.43
N THR A 127 16.25 -17.38 -15.88
CA THR A 127 15.51 -18.37 -16.69
C THR A 127 15.41 -17.91 -18.14
#